data_AF-A0A3C1SPM6-F1
#
_entry.id   AF-A0A3C1SPM6-F1
#
_cell.length_a   1.000
_cell.length_b   1.000
_cell.length_c   1.000
_cell.angle_alpha   90.00
_cell.angle_beta   90.00
_cell.angle_gamma   90.00
#
_symmetry.space_group_name_H-M   'P 1'
#
loop_
_entity.id
_entity.type
_entity.pdbx_description
1 polymer ?
#
loop_
_entity_poly.entity_id
_entity_poly.type
_entity_poly.pdbx_seq_one_letter_code
_entity_poly.pdbx_strand_id
1 'polypeptide(L)'
;MMATFPLPFKPTLSYRQGGRRFGANRDGGDRKHAGCDLIAPKGTEIYAVESGVVATKPYLFYRGTYAIEFQLDSGKLVRYCEIEKLAPGI
;
A
#
# COMPACT_ATOMS: atom_id res chain seq x y z
N MET A 1 15.84 5.29 12.24
CA MET A 1 15.07 5.60 11.01
C MET A 1 13.74 6.21 11.41
N MET A 2 13.27 7.24 10.72
CA MET A 2 11.95 7.84 10.95
C MET A 2 10.95 7.18 10.00
N ALA A 3 9.83 6.70 10.54
CA ALA A 3 8.73 6.20 9.74
C ALA A 3 7.96 7.37 9.12
N THR A 4 7.64 7.27 7.84
CA THR A 4 6.84 8.23 7.08
C THR A 4 5.43 7.71 6.90
N PHE A 5 4.43 8.56 7.08
CA PHE A 5 3.07 8.20 6.71
C PHE A 5 2.95 8.20 5.17
N PRO A 6 2.42 7.14 4.54
CA PRO A 6 2.57 6.93 3.09
C PRO A 6 1.69 7.84 2.22
N LEU A 7 0.95 8.77 2.81
CA LEU A 7 0.13 9.74 2.10
C LEU A 7 0.44 11.17 2.59
N PRO A 8 0.27 12.20 1.75
CA PRO A 8 0.49 13.59 2.14
C PRO A 8 -0.54 14.13 3.13
N PHE A 9 -1.59 13.35 3.43
CA PHE A 9 -2.64 13.70 4.39
C PHE A 9 -3.15 12.46 5.12
N LYS A 10 -3.79 12.65 6.26
CA LYS A 10 -4.52 11.59 6.96
C LYS A 10 -5.88 11.35 6.27
N PRO A 11 -6.19 10.14 5.78
CA PRO A 11 -7.50 9.84 5.21
C PRO A 11 -8.64 10.09 6.20
N THR A 12 -9.75 10.61 5.70
CA THR A 12 -11.00 10.77 6.48
C THR A 12 -11.54 9.42 6.96
N LEU A 13 -11.38 8.38 6.13
CA LEU A 13 -11.82 7.03 6.41
C LEU A 13 -10.72 6.23 7.12
N SER A 14 -11.03 5.74 8.32
CA SER A 14 -10.08 4.96 9.12
C SER A 14 -9.79 3.60 8.48
N TYR A 15 -8.50 3.27 8.36
CA TYR A 15 -8.03 1.93 7.99
C TYR A 15 -8.30 0.89 9.09
N ARG A 16 -8.80 1.27 10.26
CA ARG A 16 -9.14 0.32 11.35
C ARG A 16 -10.57 -0.21 11.26
N GLN A 17 -11.34 0.24 10.28
CA GLN A 17 -12.79 -0.04 10.18
C GLN A 17 -13.18 -0.57 8.79
N GLY A 18 -14.30 -1.31 8.76
CA GLY A 18 -14.89 -1.84 7.53
C GLY A 18 -13.98 -2.83 6.78
N GLY A 19 -14.15 -2.93 5.46
CA GLY A 19 -13.35 -3.81 4.58
C GLY A 19 -11.88 -3.40 4.45
N ARG A 20 -11.54 -2.19 4.89
CA ARG A 20 -10.21 -1.57 4.79
C ARG A 20 -9.21 -2.08 5.81
N ARG A 21 -9.69 -2.65 6.93
CA ARG A 21 -8.83 -3.06 8.03
C ARG A 21 -8.13 -4.37 7.77
N PHE A 22 -6.95 -4.50 8.39
CA PHE A 22 -6.29 -5.78 8.52
C PHE A 22 -7.22 -6.80 9.19
N GLY A 23 -7.31 -8.00 8.61
CA GLY A 23 -8.17 -9.06 9.10
C GLY A 23 -9.65 -8.89 8.76
N ALA A 24 -10.04 -7.90 7.93
CA ALA A 24 -11.41 -7.81 7.44
C ALA A 24 -11.81 -9.08 6.67
N ASN A 25 -13.05 -9.54 6.83
CA ASN A 25 -13.58 -10.66 6.05
C ASN A 25 -13.61 -10.30 4.56
N ARG A 26 -13.17 -11.23 3.73
CA ARG A 26 -13.35 -11.26 2.29
C ARG A 26 -14.03 -12.57 1.93
N ASP A 27 -14.72 -12.60 0.79
CA ASP A 27 -15.30 -13.83 0.24
C ASP A 27 -16.19 -14.56 1.27
N GLY A 28 -17.13 -13.84 1.88
CA GLY A 28 -18.02 -14.40 2.90
C GLY A 28 -17.38 -14.73 4.26
N GLY A 29 -16.06 -14.60 4.40
CA GLY A 29 -15.31 -14.97 5.61
C GLY A 29 -14.21 -15.98 5.36
N ASP A 30 -14.20 -16.62 4.18
CA ASP A 30 -13.24 -17.66 3.79
C ASP A 30 -11.81 -17.13 3.66
N ARG A 31 -11.66 -15.81 3.50
CA ARG A 31 -10.37 -15.15 3.43
C ARG A 31 -10.34 -13.89 4.28
N LYS A 32 -9.14 -13.47 4.66
CA LYS A 32 -8.88 -12.23 5.41
C LYS A 32 -8.11 -11.23 4.57
N HIS A 33 -8.38 -9.95 4.83
CA HIS A 33 -7.62 -8.86 4.25
C HIS A 33 -6.22 -8.78 4.88
N ALA A 34 -5.19 -9.07 4.10
CA ALA A 34 -3.79 -9.09 4.56
C ALA A 34 -3.11 -7.71 4.52
N GLY A 35 -3.88 -6.62 4.48
CA GLY A 35 -3.38 -5.26 4.38
C GLY A 35 -4.26 -4.24 5.11
N CYS A 36 -3.88 -2.98 4.99
CA CYS A 36 -4.65 -1.83 5.45
C CYS A 36 -4.87 -0.89 4.27
N ASP A 37 -6.13 -0.57 3.97
CA ASP A 37 -6.45 0.34 2.86
C ASP A 37 -6.51 1.79 3.39
N LEU A 38 -5.72 2.65 2.76
CA LEU A 38 -5.78 4.09 2.95
C LEU A 38 -6.47 4.71 1.74
N ILE A 39 -7.63 5.33 1.95
CA ILE A 39 -8.43 5.89 0.85
C ILE A 39 -7.94 7.29 0.50
N ALA A 40 -7.57 7.48 -0.76
CA ALA A 40 -7.10 8.74 -1.30
C ALA A 40 -7.72 9.00 -2.69
N PRO A 41 -7.84 10.27 -3.12
CA PRO A 41 -8.19 10.58 -4.51
C PRO A 41 -7.20 9.95 -5.49
N LYS A 42 -7.70 9.57 -6.67
CA LYS A 42 -6.85 9.06 -7.75
C LYS A 42 -5.75 10.08 -8.11
N GLY A 43 -4.53 9.59 -8.28
CA GLY A 43 -3.36 10.43 -8.58
C GLY A 43 -2.67 11.02 -7.35
N THR A 44 -3.11 10.68 -6.13
CA THR A 44 -2.40 11.05 -4.90
C THR A 44 -1.01 10.41 -4.87
N GLU A 45 0.01 11.19 -4.50
CA GLU A 45 1.37 10.68 -4.29
C GLU A 45 1.42 9.68 -3.12
N ILE A 46 2.22 8.64 -3.29
CA ILE A 46 2.44 7.61 -2.27
C ILE A 46 3.91 7.67 -1.88
N TYR A 47 4.17 7.86 -0.59
CA TYR A 47 5.53 7.92 -0.06
C TYR A 47 5.95 6.55 0.48
N ALA A 48 7.24 6.24 0.33
CA ALA A 48 7.82 5.11 1.01
C ALA A 48 7.72 5.32 2.54
N VAL A 49 7.21 4.33 3.26
CA VAL A 49 7.04 4.43 4.73
C VAL A 49 8.36 4.46 5.49
N GLU A 50 9.44 4.03 4.83
CA GLU A 50 10.82 4.02 5.31
C GLU A 50 11.74 3.96 4.10
N SER A 51 13.00 4.36 4.27
CA SER A 51 14.07 4.09 3.30
C SER A 51 14.19 2.60 2.99
N GLY A 52 14.67 2.30 1.80
CA GLY A 52 14.81 0.93 1.32
C GLY A 52 15.07 0.87 -0.18
N VAL A 53 14.84 -0.31 -0.74
CA VAL A 53 15.06 -0.59 -2.17
C VAL A 53 13.86 -1.30 -2.79
N VAL A 54 13.68 -1.09 -4.09
CA VAL A 54 12.69 -1.83 -4.88
C VAL A 54 13.08 -3.31 -4.88
N ALA A 55 12.18 -4.16 -4.40
CA ALA A 55 12.39 -5.61 -4.34
C ALA A 55 11.89 -6.31 -5.62
N THR A 56 10.87 -5.76 -6.27
CA THR A 56 10.27 -6.32 -7.49
C THR A 56 9.94 -5.24 -8.50
N LYS A 57 9.98 -5.58 -9.80
CA LYS A 57 9.37 -4.73 -10.83
C LYS A 57 7.86 -4.64 -10.59
N PRO A 58 7.20 -3.52 -10.93
CA PRO A 58 5.75 -3.44 -10.84
C PRO A 58 5.06 -4.55 -11.63
N TYR A 59 4.00 -5.12 -11.07
CA TYR A 59 3.24 -6.20 -11.69
C TYR A 59 1.75 -5.91 -11.66
N LEU A 60 1.02 -6.49 -12.62
CA LEU A 60 -0.44 -6.35 -12.70
C LEU A 60 -1.09 -6.86 -11.42
N PHE A 61 -2.00 -6.06 -10.89
CA PHE A 61 -2.70 -6.33 -9.65
C PHE A 61 -4.22 -6.22 -9.87
N TYR A 62 -4.93 -5.70 -8.88
CA TYR A 62 -6.38 -5.71 -8.81
C TYR A 62 -7.01 -4.68 -9.76
N ARG A 63 -8.05 -5.09 -10.49
CA ARG A 63 -8.86 -4.21 -11.36
C ARG A 63 -8.04 -3.33 -12.33
N GLY A 64 -6.96 -3.87 -12.88
CA GLY A 64 -6.14 -3.17 -13.88
C GLY A 64 -5.14 -2.16 -13.32
N THR A 65 -4.97 -2.14 -12.00
CA THR A 65 -3.88 -1.39 -11.34
C THR A 65 -2.62 -2.25 -11.20
N TYR A 66 -1.55 -1.68 -10.68
CA TYR A 66 -0.30 -2.38 -10.42
C TYR A 66 0.00 -2.45 -8.92
N ALA A 67 0.94 -3.33 -8.55
CA ALA A 67 1.56 -3.36 -7.24
C ALA A 67 3.09 -3.41 -7.39
N ILE A 68 3.80 -2.91 -6.38
CA ILE A 68 5.26 -2.96 -6.25
C ILE A 68 5.64 -3.34 -4.83
N GLU A 69 6.71 -4.10 -4.67
CA GLU A 69 7.27 -4.46 -3.36
C GLU A 69 8.57 -3.72 -3.09
N PHE A 70 8.72 -3.28 -1.85
CA PHE A 70 9.83 -2.46 -1.39
C PHE A 70 10.40 -3.07 -0.11
N GLN A 71 11.68 -3.43 -0.16
CA GLN A 71 12.42 -3.96 0.98
C GLN A 71 12.94 -2.78 1.80
N LEU A 72 12.37 -2.58 2.98
CA LEU A 72 12.77 -1.51 3.88
C LEU A 72 14.10 -1.84 4.56
N ASP A 73 14.84 -0.79 4.95
CA ASP A 73 16.11 -0.90 5.67
C ASP A 73 15.95 -1.59 7.04
N SER A 74 14.76 -1.52 7.65
CA SER A 74 14.38 -2.27 8.85
C SER A 74 14.22 -3.78 8.64
N GLY A 75 14.39 -4.27 7.41
CA GLY A 75 14.25 -5.69 7.07
C GLY A 75 12.82 -6.13 6.75
N LYS A 76 11.82 -5.23 6.83
CA LYS A 76 10.44 -5.52 6.48
C LYS A 76 10.19 -5.34 4.98
N LEU A 77 9.35 -6.18 4.41
CA LEU A 77 8.82 -5.99 3.06
C LEU A 77 7.48 -5.26 3.13
N VAL A 78 7.33 -4.18 2.35
CA VAL A 78 6.06 -3.48 2.18
C VAL A 78 5.64 -3.56 0.72
N ARG A 79 4.35 -3.83 0.50
CA ARG A 79 3.73 -3.82 -0.82
C ARG A 79 2.83 -2.60 -0.95
N TYR A 80 3.08 -1.78 -1.97
CA TYR A 80 2.18 -0.70 -2.38
C TYR A 80 1.31 -1.23 -3.52
N CYS A 81 0.01 -1.30 -3.28
CA CYS A 81 -0.97 -1.80 -4.22
C CYS A 81 -1.78 -0.65 -4.84
N GLU A 82 -2.54 -0.95 -5.89
CA GLU A 82 -3.40 -0.01 -6.60
C GLU A 82 -2.67 1.23 -7.15
N ILE A 83 -1.40 1.07 -7.55
CA ILE A 83 -0.60 2.13 -8.15
C ILE A 83 -0.81 2.21 -9.67
N GLU A 84 -0.63 3.41 -10.23
CA GLU A 84 -0.75 3.65 -11.68
C GLU A 84 0.57 4.08 -12.34
N LYS A 85 1.46 4.73 -11.59
CA LYS A 85 2.72 5.28 -12.07
C LYS A 85 3.79 5.17 -11.00
N LEU A 86 5.04 5.11 -11.43
CA LEU A 86 6.21 5.15 -10.56
C LEU A 86 6.79 6.56 -10.52
N ALA A 87 7.39 6.92 -9.38
CA ALA A 87 8.18 8.13 -9.27
C ALA A 87 9.45 8.01 -10.15
N PRO A 88 10.03 9.13 -10.63
CA PRO A 88 11.28 9.09 -11.37
C PRO A 88 12.39 8.37 -10.61
N GLY A 89 13.10 7.45 -11.28
CA GLY A 89 14.21 6.69 -10.69
C GLY A 89 13.81 5.39 -9.99
N ILE A 90 12.51 5.07 -9.96
CA ILE A 90 11.96 3.74 -9.63
C ILE A 90 11.65 3.01 -10.95
#